data_AF-A0A453K6L0-F1
#
_entry.id   AF-A0A453K6L0-F1
#
_cell.length_a   1.000
_cell.length_b   1.000
_cell.length_c   1.000
_cell.angle_alpha   90.00
_cell.angle_beta   90.00
_cell.angle_gamma   90.00
#
_symmetry.space_group_name_H-M   'P 1'
#
loop_
_entity.id
_entity.type
_entity.pdbx_description
1 polymer ?
#
loop_
_entity_poly.entity_id
_entity_poly.type
_entity_poly.pdbx_seq_one_letter_code
_entity_poly.pdbx_strand_id
1 'polypeptide(L)'
;MVTDVRCVAPDFHARYKALERTYHYRLLSGPERPSIFEKNSAWHIPEDLNIQAMKKACNILVGHHDFSSFRAFGCQAKSPVRTLDELTVTEVFPVMFFPSSLERSEMESPDGSLVYSRASLMGSSGEGSDVSSTTSGKSVCENGQEFGKRLRHRCFVVTARAQSFLYHQVRLMVGLLKAVGIGDLTTADVERILDAKTMTAAPPMAPAYGLYLDNVKYDPIV
;
A
#
# COMPACT_ATOMS: atom_id res chain seq x y z
N MET A 1 -10.17 10.64 -18.92
CA MET A 1 -11.16 11.16 -17.96
C MET A 1 -10.51 12.33 -17.25
N VAL A 2 -11.11 13.52 -17.31
CA VAL A 2 -10.70 14.67 -16.52
C VAL A 2 -11.51 14.63 -15.23
N THR A 3 -10.85 14.66 -14.07
CA THR A 3 -11.51 14.52 -12.76
C THR A 3 -11.82 15.86 -12.10
N ASP A 4 -11.05 16.90 -12.41
CA ASP A 4 -11.24 18.27 -11.89
C ASP A 4 -10.56 19.28 -12.85
N VAL A 5 -11.01 20.53 -12.82
CA VAL A 5 -10.41 21.66 -13.57
C VAL A 5 -10.46 22.90 -12.68
N ARG A 6 -9.33 23.61 -12.57
CA ARG A 6 -9.23 24.87 -11.79
C ARG A 6 -8.47 25.93 -12.57
N CYS A 7 -8.89 27.18 -12.41
CA CYS A 7 -8.09 28.33 -12.81
C CYS A 7 -6.92 28.50 -11.84
N VAL A 8 -5.73 28.75 -12.38
CA VAL A 8 -4.48 28.90 -11.61
C VAL A 8 -3.75 30.16 -12.08
N ALA A 9 -2.83 30.67 -11.26
CA ALA A 9 -2.00 31.81 -11.64
C ALA A 9 -1.21 31.54 -12.96
N PRO A 10 -0.93 32.57 -13.79
CA PRO A 10 -0.19 32.38 -15.06
C PRO A 10 1.23 31.82 -14.90
N ASP A 11 1.83 31.98 -13.72
CA ASP A 11 3.16 31.47 -13.37
C ASP A 11 3.11 30.07 -12.71
N PHE A 12 1.94 29.44 -12.67
CA PHE A 12 1.78 28.10 -12.11
C PHE A 12 2.57 27.05 -12.91
N HIS A 13 3.24 26.15 -12.18
CA HIS A 13 3.90 25.00 -12.78
C HIS A 13 3.68 23.73 -11.96
N ALA A 14 2.93 22.77 -12.50
CA ALA A 14 2.55 21.52 -11.84
C ALA A 14 3.73 20.74 -11.24
N ARG A 15 4.90 20.74 -11.90
CA ARG A 15 6.11 20.10 -11.36
C ARG A 15 6.77 20.87 -10.21
N TYR A 16 7.09 22.15 -10.43
CA TYR A 16 8.00 22.91 -9.56
C TYR A 16 7.30 23.56 -8.37
N LYS A 17 5.99 23.83 -8.47
CA LYS A 17 5.18 24.35 -7.35
C LYS A 17 4.58 23.23 -6.47
N ALA A 18 4.79 21.96 -6.81
CA ALA A 18 4.35 20.84 -5.99
C ALA A 18 5.20 20.75 -4.71
N LEU A 19 4.52 20.86 -3.56
CA LEU A 19 5.13 20.79 -2.23
C LEU A 19 5.35 19.35 -1.78
N GLU A 20 4.49 18.43 -2.22
CA GLU A 20 4.49 17.05 -1.76
C GLU A 20 3.83 16.12 -2.78
N ARG A 21 4.28 14.86 -2.82
CA ARG A 21 3.69 13.78 -3.60
C ARG A 21 3.46 12.60 -2.70
N THR A 22 2.25 12.03 -2.76
CA THR A 22 1.88 10.82 -2.03
C THR A 22 1.66 9.70 -3.01
N TYR A 23 2.38 8.60 -2.81
CA TYR A 23 2.23 7.36 -3.56
C TYR A 23 1.67 6.27 -2.66
N HIS A 24 0.83 5.42 -3.23
CA HIS A 24 0.41 4.16 -2.60
C HIS A 24 0.86 2.99 -3.45
N TYR A 25 1.34 1.94 -2.80
CA TYR A 25 1.64 0.68 -3.44
C TYR A 25 0.78 -0.43 -2.86
N ARG A 26 0.04 -1.14 -3.72
CA ARG A 26 -0.86 -2.23 -3.30
C ARG A 26 -0.17 -3.59 -3.36
N LEU A 27 -0.26 -4.34 -2.27
CA LEU A 27 0.23 -5.71 -2.14
C LEU A 27 -0.95 -6.64 -1.82
N LEU A 28 -0.92 -7.85 -2.38
CA LEU A 28 -1.85 -8.94 -2.06
C LEU A 28 -1.04 -10.13 -1.60
N SER A 29 -1.22 -10.54 -0.35
CA SER A 29 -0.53 -11.69 0.25
C SER A 29 -1.47 -12.88 0.37
N GLY A 30 -1.00 -14.06 -0.04
CA GLY A 30 -1.70 -15.32 0.15
C GLY A 30 -1.46 -16.32 -0.98
N PRO A 31 -1.59 -17.63 -0.69
CA PRO A 31 -1.16 -18.71 -1.59
C PRO A 31 -2.05 -18.85 -2.83
N GLU A 32 -3.27 -18.34 -2.77
CA GLU A 32 -4.24 -18.43 -3.87
C GLU A 32 -3.83 -17.58 -5.06
N ARG A 33 -4.31 -17.94 -6.25
CA ARG A 33 -4.10 -17.10 -7.44
C ARG A 33 -4.94 -15.81 -7.33
N PRO A 34 -4.39 -14.64 -7.70
CA PRO A 34 -5.14 -13.40 -7.70
C PRO A 34 -6.24 -13.47 -8.75
N SER A 35 -7.36 -12.78 -8.50
CA SER A 35 -8.42 -12.72 -9.49
C SER A 35 -7.98 -11.92 -10.74
N ILE A 36 -8.70 -12.10 -11.85
CA ILE A 36 -8.45 -11.35 -13.09
C ILE A 36 -8.53 -9.83 -12.85
N PHE A 37 -9.38 -9.38 -11.93
CA PHE A 37 -9.55 -7.98 -11.56
C PHE A 37 -8.37 -7.41 -10.74
N GLU A 38 -7.62 -8.28 -10.06
CA GLU A 38 -6.51 -7.90 -9.17
C GLU A 38 -5.14 -8.01 -9.86
N LYS A 39 -5.03 -8.84 -10.90
CA LYS A 39 -3.76 -9.21 -11.55
C LYS A 39 -2.88 -8.02 -11.97
N ASN A 40 -3.48 -6.90 -12.35
CA ASN A 40 -2.78 -5.70 -12.82
C ASN A 40 -3.03 -4.48 -11.91
N SER A 41 -3.51 -4.67 -10.69
CA SER A 41 -3.82 -3.57 -9.77
C SER A 41 -3.14 -3.68 -8.40
N ALA A 42 -2.53 -4.81 -8.10
CA ALA A 42 -1.72 -5.00 -6.89
C ALA A 42 -0.69 -6.09 -7.12
N TRP A 43 0.49 -5.96 -6.50
CA TRP A 43 1.51 -7.00 -6.57
C TRP A 43 1.13 -8.19 -5.71
N HIS A 44 0.87 -9.32 -6.36
CA HIS A 44 0.60 -10.58 -5.67
C HIS A 44 1.89 -11.22 -5.16
N ILE A 45 1.86 -11.61 -3.89
CA ILE A 45 2.93 -12.25 -3.13
C ILE A 45 2.32 -13.53 -2.54
N PRO A 46 2.72 -14.72 -3.00
CA PRO A 46 2.18 -15.99 -2.49
C PRO A 46 2.45 -16.21 -0.99
N GLU A 47 3.55 -15.66 -0.49
CA GLU A 47 4.00 -15.81 0.89
C GLU A 47 3.24 -14.88 1.85
N ASP A 48 3.20 -15.26 3.13
CA ASP A 48 2.71 -14.42 4.20
C ASP A 48 3.70 -13.28 4.51
N LEU A 49 3.16 -12.09 4.77
CA LEU A 49 3.95 -10.91 5.11
C LEU A 49 3.91 -10.60 6.61
N ASN A 50 5.09 -10.47 7.21
CA ASN A 50 5.28 -9.97 8.56
C ASN A 50 5.20 -8.43 8.58
N ILE A 51 3.99 -7.91 8.84
CA ILE A 51 3.74 -6.47 8.89
C ILE A 51 4.60 -5.74 9.93
N GLN A 52 4.92 -6.37 11.07
CA GLN A 52 5.70 -5.72 12.13
C GLN A 52 7.15 -5.52 11.71
N ALA A 53 7.75 -6.51 11.03
CA ALA A 53 9.08 -6.38 10.46
C ALA A 53 9.12 -5.29 9.37
N MET A 54 8.12 -5.27 8.49
CA MET A 54 8.00 -4.23 7.47
C MET A 54 7.86 -2.83 8.07
N LYS A 55 7.03 -2.65 9.12
CA LYS A 55 6.89 -1.36 9.83
C LYS A 55 8.22 -0.89 10.44
N LYS A 56 9.01 -1.80 11.03
CA LYS A 56 10.35 -1.47 11.54
C LYS A 56 11.29 -1.03 10.42
N ALA A 57 11.27 -1.73 9.27
CA ALA A 57 12.04 -1.34 8.09
C ALA A 57 11.63 0.03 7.54
N CYS A 58 10.32 0.34 7.54
CA CYS A 58 9.84 1.66 7.14
C CYS A 58 10.44 2.78 8.01
N ASN A 59 10.45 2.59 9.33
CA ASN A 59 10.98 3.60 10.27
C ASN A 59 12.46 3.93 10.03
N ILE A 60 13.26 2.97 9.56
CA ILE A 60 14.67 3.19 9.21
C ILE A 60 14.81 4.08 7.96
N LEU A 61 13.92 3.90 6.98
CA LEU A 61 13.98 4.60 5.70
C LEU A 61 13.38 6.01 5.75
N VAL A 62 12.50 6.31 6.72
CA VAL A 62 11.94 7.65 6.92
C VAL A 62 13.04 8.63 7.36
N GLY A 63 12.96 9.86 6.86
CA GLY A 63 13.92 10.92 7.18
C GLY A 63 14.83 11.30 6.02
N HIS A 64 15.95 11.95 6.35
CA HIS A 64 16.88 12.54 5.39
C HIS A 64 18.06 11.62 5.14
N HIS A 65 18.11 11.02 3.95
CA HIS A 65 19.10 9.98 3.62
C HIS A 65 19.67 10.12 2.22
N ASP A 66 20.82 9.48 2.00
CA ASP A 66 21.33 9.21 0.67
C ASP A 66 20.66 7.94 0.12
N PHE A 67 19.72 8.12 -0.82
CA PHE A 67 18.97 7.01 -1.41
C PHE A 67 19.66 6.42 -2.65
N SER A 68 20.99 6.46 -2.74
CA SER A 68 21.74 5.87 -3.87
C SER A 68 21.46 4.38 -4.07
N SER A 69 21.26 3.61 -2.99
CA SER A 69 20.85 2.20 -3.07
C SER A 69 19.44 2.01 -3.65
N PHE A 70 18.63 3.06 -3.67
CA PHE A 70 17.26 3.09 -4.19
C PHE A 70 17.14 3.97 -5.45
N ARG A 71 18.22 4.08 -6.23
CA ARG A 71 18.30 4.93 -7.42
C ARG A 71 18.58 4.11 -8.67
N ALA A 72 17.57 3.81 -9.47
CA ALA A 72 17.73 3.05 -10.70
C ALA A 72 18.66 3.73 -11.74
N PHE A 73 19.26 2.89 -12.59
CA PHE A 73 20.04 3.34 -13.75
C PHE A 73 19.20 4.30 -14.63
N GLY A 74 19.82 5.36 -15.15
CA GLY A 74 19.13 6.39 -15.94
C GLY A 74 18.48 7.51 -15.10
N CYS A 75 18.60 7.48 -13.78
CA CYS A 75 18.11 8.59 -12.95
C CYS A 75 18.92 9.88 -13.20
N GLN A 76 18.24 10.92 -13.70
CA GLN A 76 18.82 12.22 -14.05
C GLN A 76 18.93 13.21 -12.87
N ALA A 77 18.57 12.78 -11.66
CA ALA A 77 18.65 13.65 -10.48
C ALA A 77 20.11 14.03 -10.17
N LYS A 78 20.35 15.31 -9.88
CA LYS A 78 21.70 15.83 -9.56
C LYS A 78 22.24 15.27 -8.24
N SER A 79 21.37 15.05 -7.25
CA SER A 79 21.72 14.48 -5.95
C SER A 79 20.82 13.27 -5.66
N PRO A 80 21.37 12.19 -5.05
CA PRO A 80 20.59 11.06 -4.53
C PRO A 80 20.00 11.33 -3.13
N VAL A 81 20.36 12.45 -2.50
CA VAL A 81 19.90 12.77 -1.15
C VAL A 81 18.45 13.26 -1.21
N ARG A 82 17.55 12.62 -0.45
CA ARG A 82 16.14 12.99 -0.35
C ARG A 82 15.67 12.94 1.10
N THR A 83 14.60 13.67 1.37
CA THR A 83 13.86 13.56 2.62
C THR A 83 12.56 12.82 2.33
N LEU A 84 12.36 11.70 3.04
CA LEU A 84 11.12 10.93 3.01
C LEU A 84 10.30 11.31 4.24
N ASP A 85 9.18 11.98 4.03
CA ASP A 85 8.33 12.51 5.11
C ASP A 85 7.48 11.39 5.73
N GLU A 86 7.12 10.38 4.94
CA GLU A 86 6.37 9.22 5.38
C GLU A 86 6.72 7.98 4.57
N LEU A 87 6.84 6.86 5.28
CA LEU A 87 6.78 5.53 4.71
C LEU A 87 6.06 4.64 5.71
N THR A 88 4.89 4.12 5.34
CA THR A 88 4.08 3.28 6.24
C THR A 88 3.56 2.08 5.48
N VAL A 89 3.25 1.01 6.21
CA VAL A 89 2.56 -0.17 5.68
C VAL A 89 1.38 -0.49 6.57
N THR A 90 0.21 -0.60 5.96
CA THR A 90 -1.05 -0.88 6.64
C THR A 90 -1.75 -2.05 5.98
N GLU A 91 -2.30 -2.94 6.81
CA GLU A 91 -3.25 -3.94 6.33
C GLU A 91 -4.60 -3.27 6.10
N VAL A 92 -5.18 -3.49 4.93
CA VAL A 92 -6.46 -2.92 4.52
C VAL A 92 -7.41 -4.03 4.11
N PHE A 93 -8.70 -3.73 4.13
CA PHE A 93 -9.67 -4.66 3.57
C PHE A 93 -9.46 -4.79 2.04
N PRO A 94 -9.58 -6.00 1.45
CA PRO A 94 -9.47 -6.18 0.02
C PRO A 94 -10.70 -5.57 -0.68
N VAL A 95 -10.60 -4.29 -0.99
CA VAL A 95 -11.51 -3.58 -1.88
C VAL A 95 -10.99 -3.67 -3.31
N MET A 96 -11.85 -4.03 -4.25
CA MET A 96 -11.47 -4.15 -5.67
C MET A 96 -11.05 -2.80 -6.26
N PHE A 97 -11.61 -1.71 -5.76
CA PHE A 97 -11.37 -0.36 -6.24
C PHE A 97 -10.65 0.46 -5.18
N PHE A 98 -9.85 1.42 -5.63
CA PHE A 98 -9.22 2.38 -4.76
C PHE A 98 -10.30 3.37 -4.29
N PRO A 99 -10.55 3.52 -2.98
CA PRO A 99 -11.57 4.44 -2.49
C PRO A 99 -11.18 5.87 -2.88
N SER A 100 -12.19 6.65 -3.26
CA SER A 100 -12.07 8.08 -3.51
C SER A 100 -11.48 8.79 -2.29
N SER A 101 -10.92 9.99 -2.49
CA SER A 101 -10.36 10.78 -1.39
C SER A 101 -11.38 11.03 -0.26
N LEU A 102 -12.67 11.14 -0.60
CA LEU A 102 -13.77 11.30 0.35
C LEU A 102 -13.97 10.02 1.18
N GLU A 103 -14.14 8.88 0.51
CA GLU A 103 -14.29 7.57 1.16
C GLU A 103 -13.08 7.25 2.05
N ARG A 104 -11.87 7.64 1.65
CA ARG A 104 -10.65 7.41 2.43
C ARG A 104 -10.58 8.28 3.68
N SER A 105 -11.06 9.52 3.63
CA SER A 105 -11.17 10.39 4.81
C SER A 105 -12.19 9.88 5.84
N GLU A 106 -13.24 9.19 5.38
CA GLU A 106 -14.25 8.55 6.25
C GLU A 106 -13.76 7.21 6.83
N MET A 107 -12.76 6.59 6.20
CA MET A 107 -12.15 5.31 6.61
C MET A 107 -10.95 5.47 7.56
N GLU A 108 -10.40 6.68 7.69
CA GLU A 108 -9.30 6.99 8.61
C GLU A 108 -9.82 7.10 10.06
N SER A 109 -9.63 6.06 10.87
CA SER A 109 -9.81 6.15 12.32
C SER A 109 -8.53 6.72 12.98
N PRO A 110 -8.64 7.49 14.08
CA PRO A 110 -7.49 8.08 14.77
C PRO A 110 -6.43 7.09 15.28
N ASP A 111 -6.76 5.79 15.32
CA ASP A 111 -5.94 4.73 15.94
C ASP A 111 -5.34 3.76 14.92
N GLY A 112 -5.45 4.04 13.61
CA GLY A 112 -4.87 3.19 12.54
C GLY A 112 -5.47 1.78 12.45
N SER A 113 -6.65 1.57 13.05
CA SER A 113 -7.42 0.33 13.07
C SER A 113 -8.54 0.35 12.02
N LEU A 114 -8.80 -0.82 11.42
CA LEU A 114 -9.74 -1.04 10.31
C LEU A 114 -11.19 -0.66 10.69
N VAL A 115 -11.72 0.43 10.13
CA VAL A 115 -13.18 0.67 10.08
C VAL A 115 -13.69 0.24 8.71
N TYR A 116 -13.84 -1.06 8.56
CA TYR A 116 -14.73 -1.59 7.54
C TYR A 116 -15.63 -2.62 8.17
N SER A 117 -16.68 -2.14 8.84
CA SER A 117 -17.76 -3.03 9.25
C SER A 117 -18.44 -3.53 7.98
N ARG A 118 -18.50 -4.86 7.84
CA ARG A 118 -19.25 -5.56 6.78
C ARG A 118 -20.70 -5.08 6.63
N ALA A 119 -21.24 -4.42 7.65
CA ALA A 119 -22.59 -3.87 7.68
C ALA A 119 -22.78 -2.67 6.75
N SER A 120 -21.76 -1.83 6.53
CA SER A 120 -21.91 -0.56 5.79
C SER A 120 -22.16 -0.74 4.29
N LEU A 121 -21.80 -1.89 3.68
CA LEU A 121 -22.08 -2.18 2.27
C LEU A 121 -23.44 -2.84 2.02
N MET A 122 -24.07 -3.41 3.04
CA MET A 122 -25.37 -4.07 2.88
C MET A 122 -26.46 -3.18 3.47
N GLY A 123 -26.68 -2.04 2.81
CA GLY A 123 -27.83 -1.18 3.05
C GLY A 123 -29.11 -1.81 2.49
N SER A 124 -29.97 -2.26 3.40
CA SER A 124 -31.43 -2.36 3.31
C SER A 124 -32.07 -2.95 2.04
N SER A 125 -32.49 -4.21 2.14
CA SER A 125 -33.73 -4.67 1.53
C SER A 125 -34.50 -5.55 2.53
N GLY A 126 -35.44 -4.92 3.23
CA GLY A 126 -36.80 -5.43 3.56
C GLY A 126 -36.97 -6.62 4.52
N GLU A 127 -37.65 -6.34 5.64
CA GLU A 127 -38.32 -7.21 6.64
C GLU A 127 -39.34 -8.20 6.01
N GLY A 128 -39.85 -9.29 6.60
CA GLY A 128 -39.77 -9.97 7.92
C GLY A 128 -40.01 -11.49 7.69
N SER A 129 -40.24 -12.41 8.62
CA SER A 129 -40.79 -12.42 9.98
C SER A 129 -40.51 -13.79 10.63
N ASP A 130 -40.25 -13.78 11.94
CA ASP A 130 -40.54 -14.78 13.00
C ASP A 130 -40.55 -16.31 12.72
N VAL A 131 -39.78 -17.06 13.52
CA VAL A 131 -40.28 -17.97 14.59
C VAL A 131 -39.15 -18.84 15.17
N SER A 132 -39.18 -18.97 16.49
CA SER A 132 -38.33 -19.67 17.44
C SER A 132 -38.27 -21.21 17.30
N SER A 133 -37.15 -21.84 17.67
CA SER A 133 -37.10 -22.92 18.69
C SER A 133 -35.72 -23.58 18.85
N THR A 134 -35.47 -23.95 20.10
CA THR A 134 -34.37 -24.67 20.76
C THR A 134 -34.20 -26.11 20.28
N THR A 135 -32.95 -26.63 20.21
CA THR A 135 -32.49 -27.86 20.92
C THR A 135 -31.06 -28.29 20.53
N SER A 136 -30.35 -28.83 21.51
CA SER A 136 -29.01 -29.41 21.44
C SER A 136 -29.01 -30.79 20.76
N GLY A 137 -28.04 -31.06 19.89
CA GLY A 137 -27.72 -32.40 19.37
C GLY A 137 -26.32 -32.46 18.77
N LYS A 138 -25.48 -33.39 19.25
CA LYS A 138 -24.15 -33.72 18.70
C LYS A 138 -24.27 -34.47 17.36
N SER A 139 -23.43 -34.13 16.37
CA SER A 139 -22.86 -35.07 15.38
C SER A 139 -21.56 -34.47 14.81
N VAL A 140 -20.41 -35.14 14.99
CA VAL A 140 -19.66 -35.91 13.98
C VAL A 140 -19.04 -35.05 12.86
N CYS A 141 -17.73 -35.22 12.70
CA CYS A 141 -16.87 -34.58 11.71
C CYS A 141 -17.30 -34.91 10.27
N GLU A 142 -17.52 -33.91 9.44
CA GLU A 142 -17.44 -34.03 7.99
C GLU A 142 -16.64 -32.86 7.42
N ASN A 143 -15.74 -33.19 6.48
CA ASN A 143 -14.90 -32.26 5.74
C ASN A 143 -15.76 -31.23 4.99
N GLY A 144 -15.98 -30.08 5.62
CA GLY A 144 -16.63 -28.93 5.00
C GLY A 144 -15.67 -28.20 4.06
N GLN A 145 -15.39 -28.78 2.90
CA GLN A 145 -14.92 -27.99 1.76
C GLN A 145 -16.12 -27.18 1.26
N GLU A 146 -16.45 -26.10 1.98
CA GLU A 146 -17.55 -25.20 1.64
C GLU A 146 -17.30 -24.58 0.26
N PHE A 147 -18.04 -25.09 -0.73
CA PHE A 147 -18.07 -24.58 -2.08
C PHE A 147 -18.39 -23.08 -2.02
N GLY A 148 -17.45 -22.23 -2.41
CA GLY A 148 -17.65 -20.77 -2.47
C GLY A 148 -16.97 -19.94 -1.38
N LYS A 149 -16.25 -20.53 -0.40
CA LYS A 149 -15.33 -19.75 0.44
C LYS A 149 -14.06 -19.42 -0.33
N ARG A 150 -14.07 -18.32 -1.09
CA ARG A 150 -12.82 -17.70 -1.57
C ARG A 150 -12.05 -17.19 -0.36
N LEU A 151 -10.99 -17.88 0.04
CA LEU A 151 -9.98 -17.31 0.93
C LEU A 151 -9.47 -16.05 0.24
N ARG A 152 -9.81 -14.88 0.80
CA ARG A 152 -9.38 -13.60 0.24
C ARG A 152 -7.93 -13.36 0.64
N HIS A 153 -7.13 -12.89 -0.30
CA HIS A 153 -5.80 -12.37 -0.02
C HIS A 153 -5.87 -11.30 1.06
N ARG A 154 -4.84 -11.25 1.90
CA ARG A 154 -4.61 -10.11 2.78
C ARG A 154 -4.12 -8.96 1.91
N CYS A 155 -4.74 -7.79 2.02
CA CYS A 155 -4.36 -6.62 1.24
C CYS A 155 -3.53 -5.68 2.12
N PHE A 156 -2.43 -5.19 1.57
CA PHE A 156 -1.62 -4.17 2.22
C PHE A 156 -1.43 -2.98 1.30
N VAL A 157 -1.32 -1.81 1.92
CA VAL A 157 -0.95 -0.58 1.23
C VAL A 157 0.34 -0.07 1.86
N VAL A 158 1.34 0.19 1.01
CA VAL A 158 2.53 0.94 1.39
C VAL A 158 2.31 2.38 0.96
N THR A 159 2.30 3.32 1.90
CA THR A 159 2.18 4.75 1.62
C THR A 159 3.56 5.37 1.70
N ALA A 160 3.93 6.15 0.67
CA ALA A 160 5.18 6.89 0.61
C ALA A 160 4.90 8.36 0.28
N ARG A 161 5.35 9.27 1.15
CA ARG A 161 5.13 10.72 1.00
C ARG A 161 6.44 11.46 1.11
N ALA A 162 6.70 12.31 0.12
CA ALA A 162 7.89 13.17 0.08
C ALA A 162 7.65 14.34 -0.87
N GLN A 163 8.45 15.40 -0.73
CA GLN A 163 8.50 16.46 -1.75
C GLN A 163 8.90 15.90 -3.14
N SER A 164 9.90 15.01 -3.19
CA SER A 164 10.34 14.40 -4.45
C SER A 164 10.98 13.03 -4.25
N PHE A 165 10.90 12.20 -5.29
CA PHE A 165 11.48 10.86 -5.30
C PHE A 165 12.49 10.71 -6.45
N LEU A 166 13.48 9.85 -6.27
CA LEU A 166 14.38 9.41 -7.33
C LEU A 166 13.64 8.47 -8.30
N TYR A 167 14.23 8.28 -9.47
CA TYR A 167 13.70 7.34 -10.44
C TYR A 167 13.68 5.93 -9.84
N HIS A 168 12.47 5.33 -9.83
CA HIS A 168 12.15 4.03 -9.23
C HIS A 168 12.26 3.90 -7.70
N GLN A 169 12.57 4.98 -6.96
CA GLN A 169 12.82 4.92 -5.51
C GLN A 169 11.72 4.17 -4.75
N VAL A 170 10.44 4.53 -4.97
CA VAL A 170 9.31 3.91 -4.28
C VAL A 170 9.23 2.40 -4.55
N ARG A 171 9.44 1.97 -5.80
CA ARG A 171 9.36 0.55 -6.18
C ARG A 171 10.54 -0.27 -5.62
N LEU A 172 11.70 0.35 -5.49
CA LEU A 172 12.87 -0.27 -4.87
C LEU A 172 12.68 -0.40 -3.35
N MET A 173 12.16 0.63 -2.69
CA MET A 173 11.79 0.56 -1.27
C MET A 173 10.72 -0.52 -1.03
N VAL A 174 9.68 -0.59 -1.86
CA VAL A 174 8.64 -1.64 -1.75
C VAL A 174 9.22 -3.04 -1.97
N GLY A 175 10.13 -3.22 -2.92
CA GLY A 175 10.83 -4.50 -3.13
C GLY A 175 11.63 -4.94 -1.90
N LEU A 176 12.33 -4.00 -1.26
CA LEU A 176 13.01 -4.23 0.02
C LEU A 176 12.03 -4.61 1.14
N LEU A 177 10.93 -3.86 1.28
CA LEU A 177 9.90 -4.15 2.29
C LEU A 177 9.29 -5.53 2.08
N LYS A 178 9.06 -5.96 0.83
CA LYS A 178 8.63 -7.33 0.52
C LYS A 178 9.64 -8.36 1.04
N ALA A 179 10.93 -8.17 0.74
CA ALA A 179 11.99 -9.08 1.17
C ALA A 179 12.08 -9.18 2.71
N VAL A 180 11.92 -8.06 3.41
CA VAL A 180 11.82 -8.06 4.88
C VAL A 180 10.55 -8.75 5.36
N GLY A 181 9.42 -8.51 4.70
CA GLY A 181 8.13 -9.06 5.07
C GLY A 181 8.07 -10.58 4.97
N ILE A 182 8.75 -11.18 3.99
CA ILE A 182 8.84 -12.64 3.85
C ILE A 182 9.97 -13.27 4.70
N GLY A 183 10.84 -12.46 5.29
CA GLY A 183 11.94 -12.91 6.14
C GLY A 183 13.27 -13.17 5.42
N ASP A 184 13.39 -12.84 4.13
CA ASP A 184 14.65 -12.94 3.38
C ASP A 184 15.69 -11.90 3.84
N LEU A 185 15.21 -10.77 4.37
CA LEU A 185 16.03 -9.70 4.94
C LEU A 185 15.56 -9.35 6.35
N THR A 186 16.53 -8.98 7.19
CA THR A 186 16.32 -8.44 8.52
C THR A 186 16.31 -6.91 8.50
N THR A 187 15.89 -6.29 9.59
CA THR A 187 15.94 -4.82 9.74
C THR A 187 17.38 -4.29 9.73
N ALA A 188 18.35 -5.06 10.23
CA ALA A 188 19.77 -4.69 10.16
C ALA A 188 20.30 -4.71 8.71
N ASP A 189 19.75 -5.56 7.85
CA ASP A 189 20.07 -5.55 6.42
C ASP A 189 19.58 -4.25 5.75
N VAL A 190 18.45 -3.69 6.19
CA VAL A 190 17.90 -2.43 5.67
C VAL A 190 18.86 -1.27 5.93
N GLU A 191 19.36 -1.13 7.16
CA GLU A 191 20.36 -0.12 7.52
C GLU A 191 21.63 -0.29 6.67
N ARG A 192 22.14 -1.52 6.57
CA ARG A 192 23.33 -1.82 5.76
C ARG A 192 23.13 -1.46 4.28
N ILE A 193 21.97 -1.78 3.71
CA ILE A 193 21.67 -1.46 2.31
C ILE A 193 21.58 0.05 2.11
N LEU A 194 20.97 0.78 3.04
CA LEU A 194 20.91 2.24 2.99
C LEU A 194 22.32 2.85 3.05
N ASP A 195 23.16 2.37 3.96
CA ASP A 195 24.53 2.85 4.16
C ASP A 195 25.49 2.47 3.02
N ALA A 196 25.24 1.35 2.34
CA ALA A 196 26.07 0.88 1.23
C ALA A 196 26.04 1.83 0.02
N LYS A 197 25.00 2.67 -0.10
CA LYS A 197 24.82 3.67 -1.17
C LYS A 197 25.04 3.13 -2.58
N THR A 198 24.72 1.85 -2.79
CA THR A 198 25.02 1.11 -4.02
C THR A 198 23.85 0.24 -4.42
N MET A 199 23.47 0.29 -5.70
CA MET A 199 22.34 -0.44 -6.28
C MET A 199 22.42 -1.97 -6.16
N THR A 200 23.63 -2.54 -6.19
CA THR A 200 23.86 -3.99 -6.20
C THR A 200 23.34 -4.70 -4.95
N ALA A 201 23.24 -3.99 -3.83
CA ALA A 201 22.80 -4.56 -2.55
C ALA A 201 21.26 -4.64 -2.40
N ALA A 202 20.50 -4.00 -3.31
CA ALA A 202 19.05 -3.90 -3.19
C ALA A 202 18.33 -5.13 -3.79
N PRO A 203 17.23 -5.60 -3.17
CA PRO A 203 16.38 -6.66 -3.74
C PRO A 203 15.74 -6.28 -5.09
N PRO A 204 15.14 -7.25 -5.79
CA PRO A 204 14.41 -7.00 -7.03
C PRO A 204 13.36 -5.90 -6.87
N MET A 205 13.30 -5.01 -7.86
CA MET A 205 12.35 -3.90 -7.89
C MET A 205 10.91 -4.41 -8.01
N ALA A 206 10.02 -3.87 -7.19
CA ALA A 206 8.59 -4.19 -7.26
C ALA A 206 8.00 -3.84 -8.66
N PRO A 207 7.02 -4.60 -9.19
CA PRO A 207 6.35 -4.27 -10.46
C PRO A 207 5.71 -2.87 -10.49
N ALA A 208 5.46 -2.31 -11.68
CA ALA A 208 4.91 -0.95 -11.80
C ALA A 208 3.40 -0.88 -11.53
N TYR A 209 2.66 -1.93 -11.87
CA TYR A 209 1.18 -1.93 -11.89
C TYR A 209 0.55 -1.84 -10.50
N GLY A 210 1.31 -2.08 -9.43
CA GLY A 210 0.84 -1.90 -8.05
C GLY A 210 1.03 -0.48 -7.51
N LEU A 211 1.71 0.41 -8.24
CA LEU A 211 2.04 1.77 -7.80
C LEU A 211 1.03 2.79 -8.32
N TYR A 212 0.51 3.61 -7.42
CA TYR A 212 -0.47 4.66 -7.71
C TYR A 212 0.03 5.99 -7.17
N LEU A 213 -0.08 7.05 -7.99
CA LEU A 213 0.02 8.42 -7.50
C LEU A 213 -1.34 8.82 -6.94
N ASP A 214 -1.39 9.18 -5.67
CA ASP A 214 -2.62 9.50 -4.97
C ASP A 214 -2.94 10.99 -5.04
N ASN A 215 -2.00 11.81 -4.56
CA ASN A 215 -2.17 13.24 -4.48
C ASN A 215 -0.85 13.98 -4.67
N VAL A 216 -0.96 15.21 -5.17
CA VAL A 216 0.13 16.18 -5.24
C VAL A 216 -0.33 17.43 -4.53
N LYS A 217 0.34 17.79 -3.43
CA LYS A 217 0.01 18.97 -2.64
C LYS A 217 0.63 20.21 -3.27
N TYR A 218 -0.16 21.26 -3.38
CA TYR A 218 0.28 22.60 -3.79
C TYR A 218 0.01 23.59 -2.65
N ASP A 219 0.64 24.76 -2.71
CA ASP A 219 0.33 25.87 -1.82
C ASP A 219 -1.13 26.34 -2.07
N PRO A 220 -1.96 26.52 -1.02
CA PRO A 220 -3.34 26.97 -1.18
C PRO A 220 -3.49 28.37 -1.81
N ILE A 221 -2.43 29.16 -1.90
CA ILE A 221 -2.45 30.54 -2.44
C ILE A 221 -2.28 30.56 -3.98
N VAL A 222 -2.16 29.40 -4.63
CA VAL A 222 -1.81 29.23 -6.05
C VAL A 222 -3.02 28.94 -6.95
#